data_AF-A0A9E0X5V8-F1
#
_entry.id   AF-A0A9E0X5V8-F1
#
_cell.length_a   1.000
_cell.length_b   1.000
_cell.length_c   1.000
_cell.angle_alpha   90.00
_cell.angle_beta   90.00
_cell.angle_gamma   90.00
#
_symmetry.space_group_name_H-M   'P 1'
#
loop_
_entity.id
_entity.type
_entity.pdbx_description
1 polymer ?
#
loop_
_entity_poly.entity_id
_entity_poly.type
_entity_poly.pdbx_seq_one_letter_code
_entity_poly.pdbx_strand_id
1 'polypeptide(L)' 'MAKKPETSSRIADNKKAAYNYFFEERHEAGMVLHGWEVKALREGKVQLTDGYVIIKDGELFLIGCQINPLKTASTH' A
#
# COMPACT_ATOMS: atom_id res chain seq x y z
N MET A 1 -28.14 -0.59 -19.05
CA MET A 1 -26.69 -0.65 -19.32
C MET A 1 -25.98 -0.82 -17.98
N ALA A 2 -25.42 -2.00 -17.69
CA ALA A 2 -24.73 -2.24 -16.43
C ALA A 2 -23.34 -1.58 -16.48
N LYS A 3 -23.09 -0.62 -15.58
CA LYS A 3 -21.79 0.04 -15.43
C LYS A 3 -20.83 -0.99 -14.82
N LYS A 4 -19.86 -1.47 -15.62
CA LYS A 4 -18.79 -2.34 -15.14
C LYS A 4 -18.07 -1.60 -13.99
N PRO A 5 -17.82 -2.22 -12.84
CA PRO A 5 -17.07 -1.54 -11.79
C PRO A 5 -15.67 -1.27 -12.33
N GLU A 6 -15.36 -0.01 -12.59
CA GLU A 6 -14.02 0.45 -12.91
C GLU A 6 -13.12 0.04 -11.75
N THR A 7 -12.38 -1.05 -11.94
CA THR A 7 -11.46 -1.54 -10.91
C THR A 7 -10.31 -0.56 -10.94
N SER A 8 -10.35 0.44 -10.06
CA SER A 8 -9.27 1.42 -9.93
C SER A 8 -7.97 0.65 -9.81
N SER A 9 -7.07 0.81 -10.79
CA SER A 9 -5.71 0.24 -10.73
C SER A 9 -4.93 0.75 -9.52
N ARG A 10 -5.40 1.87 -8.94
CA ARG A 10 -4.79 2.53 -7.80
C ARG A 10 -5.43 2.02 -6.51
N ILE A 11 -4.64 1.33 -5.71
CA ILE A 11 -5.06 0.69 -4.45
C ILE A 11 -5.03 1.70 -3.31
N ALA A 12 -3.93 2.42 -3.14
CA ALA A 12 -3.73 3.36 -2.03
C ALA A 12 -2.77 4.47 -2.43
N ASP A 13 -2.94 5.64 -1.80
CA ASP A 13 -2.07 6.79 -1.94
C ASP A 13 -1.82 7.48 -0.61
N ASN A 14 -0.57 7.83 -0.36
CA ASN A 14 -0.25 8.76 0.72
C ASN A 14 -0.36 10.21 0.22
N LYS A 15 -1.57 10.77 0.26
CA LYS A 15 -1.81 12.18 -0.11
C LYS A 15 -1.08 13.16 0.82
N LYS A 16 -0.83 12.78 2.09
CA LYS A 16 -0.09 13.63 3.03
C LYS A 16 1.36 13.80 2.61
N ALA A 17 1.99 12.77 2.05
CA ALA A 17 3.36 12.87 1.54
C ALA A 17 3.46 13.94 0.44
N ALA A 18 2.49 13.96 -0.49
CA ALA A 18 2.44 14.96 -1.57
C ALA A 18 2.10 16.38 -1.10
N TYR A 19 1.48 16.53 0.08
CA TYR A 19 1.17 17.83 0.67
C TYR A 19 2.34 18.37 1.51
N ASN A 20 3.02 17.49 2.27
CA ASN A 20 4.08 17.87 3.20
C ASN A 20 5.46 17.98 2.53
N TYR A 21 5.70 17.26 1.43
CA TYR A 21 7.00 17.13 0.81
C TYR A 21 6.93 17.38 -0.69
N PHE A 22 8.05 17.85 -1.25
CA PHE A 22 8.27 17.89 -2.69
C PHE A 22 9.02 16.63 -3.14
N PHE A 23 8.56 16.01 -4.22
CA PHE A 23 9.22 14.83 -4.79
C PHE A 23 10.18 15.28 -5.90
N GLU A 24 11.48 15.12 -5.70
CA GLU A 24 12.49 15.38 -6.73
C GLU A 24 12.49 14.26 -7.78
N GLU A 25 12.48 13.02 -7.33
CA GLU A 25 12.46 11.82 -8.18
C GLU A 25 11.39 10.83 -7.72
N ARG A 26 10.92 9.99 -8.65
CA ARG A 26 9.98 8.89 -8.37
C ARG A 26 10.54 7.61 -8.94
N HIS A 27 10.58 6.58 -8.11
CA HIS A 27 11.00 5.24 -8.49
C HIS A 27 9.82 4.27 -8.40
N GLU A 28 9.81 3.27 -9.26
CA GLU A 28 8.86 2.16 -9.21
C GLU A 28 9.55 0.93 -8.61
N ALA A 29 8.85 0.25 -7.70
CA ALA A 29 9.35 -0.94 -7.03
C ALA A 29 8.21 -1.94 -6.80
N GLY A 30 8.57 -3.23 -6.75
CA GLY A 30 7.68 -4.29 -6.31
C GLY A 30 7.86 -4.56 -4.82
N MET A 31 6.76 -4.82 -4.10
CA MET A 31 6.78 -5.24 -2.70
C MET A 31 6.22 -6.66 -2.59
N VAL A 32 6.89 -7.51 -1.82
CA VAL A 32 6.40 -8.86 -1.52
C VAL A 32 5.33 -8.75 -0.43
N LEU A 33 4.18 -9.37 -0.68
CA LEU A 33 3.03 -9.38 0.24
C LEU A 33 2.51 -10.81 0.40
N HIS A 34 1.96 -11.09 1.57
CA HIS A 34 1.20 -12.30 1.84
C HIS A 34 -0.20 -12.21 1.22
N GLY A 35 -0.79 -13.36 0.93
CA GLY A 35 -2.10 -13.43 0.27
C GLY A 35 -3.23 -12.70 1.01
N TRP A 36 -3.18 -12.64 2.35
CA TRP A 36 -4.16 -11.91 3.15
C TRP A 36 -3.98 -10.39 3.05
N GLU A 37 -2.74 -9.90 2.94
CA GLU A 37 -2.41 -8.49 2.78
C GLU A 37 -2.92 -7.98 1.43
N VAL A 38 -2.73 -8.76 0.37
CA VAL A 38 -3.27 -8.45 -0.97
C VAL A 38 -4.78 -8.26 -0.91
N LYS A 39 -5.50 -9.12 -0.18
CA LYS A 39 -6.95 -9.00 -0.01
C LYS A 39 -7.33 -7.76 0.80
N ALA A 40 -6.62 -7.47 1.89
CA ALA A 40 -6.83 -6.28 2.71
C ALA A 40 -6.60 -4.97 1.95
N LEU A 41 -5.52 -4.91 1.16
CA LEU A 41 -5.19 -3.76 0.30
C LEU A 41 -6.29 -3.50 -0.72
N ARG A 42 -6.82 -4.54 -1.37
CA ARG A 42 -7.92 -4.41 -2.34
C ARG A 42 -9.22 -3.90 -1.70
N GLU A 43 -9.41 -4.08 -0.40
CA GLU A 43 -10.50 -3.48 0.38
C GLU A 43 -10.16 -2.07 0.92
N GLY A 44 -9.00 -1.51 0.57
CA GLY A 44 -8.55 -0.20 1.02
C GLY A 44 -8.12 -0.15 2.49
N LYS A 45 -7.85 -1.31 3.11
CA LYS A 45 -7.50 -1.42 4.54
C LYS A 45 -6.00 -1.27 4.78
N VAL A 46 -5.41 -0.22 4.24
CA VAL A 46 -3.98 0.10 4.41
C VAL A 46 -3.80 1.56 4.81
N GLN A 47 -2.87 1.80 5.72
CA GLN A 47 -2.42 3.14 6.12
C GLN A 47 -0.93 3.28 5.80
N LEU A 48 -0.63 4.23 4.91
CA LEU A 48 0.72 4.57 4.44
C LEU A 48 1.29 5.83 5.10
N THR A 49 0.54 6.46 6.01
CA THR A 49 0.98 7.65 6.74
C THR A 49 2.14 7.29 7.68
N ASP A 50 3.10 8.21 7.84
CA ASP A 50 4.28 8.10 8.71
C ASP A 50 5.25 6.94 8.40
N GLY A 51 5.00 6.21 7.31
CA GLY A 51 5.91 5.18 6.81
C GLY A 51 7.12 5.79 6.09
N TYR A 52 8.25 5.10 6.19
CA TYR A 52 9.49 5.46 5.51
C TYR A 52 10.16 4.21 4.93
N VAL A 53 11.04 4.42 3.95
CA VAL A 53 11.80 3.34 3.31
C VAL A 53 13.24 3.40 3.78
N ILE A 54 13.79 2.24 4.14
CA ILE A 54 15.22 2.08 4.38
C ILE A 54 15.84 1.25 3.27
N ILE A 55 17.07 1.59 2.90
CA ILE A 55 17.90 0.78 2.01
C ILE A 55 18.88 0.03 2.88
N LYS A 56 18.85 -1.29 2.80
CA LYS A 56 19.76 -2.15 3.56
C LYS A 56 20.18 -3.32 2.68
N ASP A 57 21.49 -3.55 2.58
CA ASP A 57 22.08 -4.68 1.85
C ASP A 57 21.62 -4.79 0.38
N GLY A 58 21.31 -3.65 -0.27
CA GLY A 58 20.82 -3.60 -1.65
C GLY A 58 19.31 -3.81 -1.79
N GLU A 59 18.58 -3.93 -0.69
CA GLU A 59 17.13 -4.12 -0.67
C GLU A 59 16.41 -2.91 -0.06
N LEU A 60 15.16 -2.70 -0.48
CA LEU A 60 14.27 -1.64 -0.01
C LEU A 60 13.26 -2.23 0.99
N PHE A 61 13.21 -1.67 2.19
CA PHE A 61 12.25 -2.07 3.22
C PHE A 61 11.32 -0.91 3.57
N LEU A 62 10.01 -1.13 3.42
CA LEU A 62 8.99 -0.18 3.87
C LEU A 62 8.66 -0.43 5.34
N ILE A 63 8.90 0.56 6.18
CA ILE A 63 8.65 0.54 7.62
C ILE A 63 7.52 1.50 7.96
N GLY A 64 6.66 1.16 8.93
CA GLY A 64 5.57 2.02 9.39
C GLY A 64 4.29 1.95 8.53
N CYS A 65 4.21 1.06 7.56
CA CYS A 65 2.98 0.75 6.84
C CYS A 65 2.10 -0.20 7.67
N GLN A 66 0.85 0.20 7.96
CA GLN A 66 -0.09 -0.65 8.69
C GLN A 66 -1.16 -1.22 7.74
N ILE A 67 -1.26 -2.54 7.68
CA ILE A 67 -2.27 -3.26 6.90
C ILE A 67 -3.24 -3.91 7.89
N ASN A 68 -4.51 -3.52 7.83
CA ASN A 68 -5.53 -4.05 8.73
C ASN A 68 -6.13 -5.34 8.15
N PRO A 69 -6.10 -6.47 8.87
CA PRO A 69 -6.62 -7.73 8.37
C PRO A 69 -8.13 -7.67 8.12
N LEU A 70 -8.61 -8.52 7.21
CA LEU A 70 -10.04 -8.66 6.95
C LEU A 70 -10.71 -9.44 8.08
N LYS A 71 -11.91 -9.01 8.50
CA LYS A 71 -12.72 -9.73 9.49
C LYS A 71 -13.03 -11.17 9.06
N THR A 72 -13.19 -11.39 7.75
CA THR A 72 -13.43 -12.70 7.13
C THR A 72 -12.16 -13.51 6.87
N ALA A 73 -10.97 -12.90 6.95
CA ALA A 73 -9.68 -13.60 6.79
C ALA A 73 -9.08 -14.05 8.13
N SER A 74 -9.85 -13.98 9.23
CA SER A 74 -9.47 -14.58 10.51
C SER A 74 -9.82 -16.07 10.48
N THR A 75 -8.92 -16.88 9.94
CA THR A 75 -8.84 -18.31 10.29
C THR A 75 -7.38 -18.63 10.51
N HIS A 76 -6.90 -18.23 11.69
CA HIS A 76 -5.74 -18.83 12.34
C HIS A 76 -6.26 -19.65 13.50
#